data_AF-A0A7C5VHL1-F1
#
_entry.id   AF-A0A7C5VHL1-F1
#
_cell.length_a   1.000
_cell.length_b   1.000
_cell.length_c   1.000
_cell.angle_alpha   90.00
_cell.angle_beta   90.00
_cell.angle_gamma   90.00
#
_symmetry.space_group_name_H-M   'P 1'
#
loop_
_entity.id
_entity.type
_entity.pdbx_description
1 polymer ?
#
loop_
_entity_poly.entity_id
_entity_poly.type
_entity_poly.pdbx_seq_one_letter_code
_entity_poly.pdbx_strand_id
1 'polypeptide(L)'
;MPDVYGVILEALRPHLGPRAEVVMEEGLKRLGKHPQELTPEDGAFLLKGLVYRELQARLSPQEAKRLVEGLLERISPAGGSLEELEKGLKRFGLYVDWPEVARLRALVNRLRQEPDPRLLREGKELLAALEEKLEEALLRQAKDLAHLEETLERVRHLGGPKVRRLETLLETIRQAHAEGLFAPAEVERARNLALELRKFLESSAVKAPTLPEIVFETQEEAPAHKHPTDVFLTVEDASELEGELIVDLEALSEEAARRIQALEVEEERRKLEELLARHAPLLERATVSPLLAEVEALLEAGTPVGEKLKLLEEALQEAEKNLRAERRARLIQMGEALRTLPLPEEAKASLESALRLAEETLEEGGHPDLLPLEEELRRLEEEARRRA
;
A
#
# COMPACT_ATOMS: atom_id res chain seq x y z
N MET A 1 -6.57 27.03 22.27
CA MET A 1 -5.78 27.37 21.07
C MET A 1 -4.38 27.75 21.52
N PRO A 2 -3.31 27.34 20.83
CA PRO A 2 -1.95 27.74 21.20
C PRO A 2 -1.83 29.27 21.14
N ASP A 3 -1.16 29.87 22.12
CA ASP A 3 -0.85 31.30 22.15
C ASP A 3 0.24 31.61 21.10
N VAL A 4 -0.18 31.67 19.83
CA VAL A 4 0.71 31.90 18.69
C VAL A 4 1.50 33.19 18.89
N TYR A 5 0.83 34.25 19.30
CA TYR A 5 1.43 35.56 19.54
C TYR A 5 2.53 35.49 20.61
N GLY A 6 2.26 34.85 21.75
CA GLY A 6 3.23 34.65 22.82
C GLY A 6 4.47 33.87 22.35
N VAL A 7 4.28 32.80 21.59
CA VAL A 7 5.38 31.97 21.05
C VAL A 7 6.28 32.77 20.10
N ILE A 8 5.69 33.59 19.20
CA ILE A 8 6.48 34.45 18.30
C ILE A 8 7.28 35.46 19.12
N LEU A 9 6.62 36.12 20.08
CA LEU A 9 7.18 37.22 20.84
C LEU A 9 8.34 36.78 21.74
N GLU A 10 8.20 35.65 22.44
CA GLU A 10 9.25 35.07 23.27
C GLU A 10 10.49 34.73 22.47
N ALA A 11 10.32 34.20 21.25
CA ALA A 11 11.44 33.85 20.38
C ALA A 11 12.12 35.07 19.74
N LEU A 12 11.40 36.18 19.53
CA LEU A 12 11.96 37.40 18.95
C LEU A 12 12.66 38.30 19.98
N ARG A 13 12.25 38.25 21.25
CA ARG A 13 12.82 39.07 22.34
C ARG A 13 14.35 38.99 22.45
N PRO A 14 15.02 37.82 22.38
CA PRO A 14 16.48 37.72 22.44
C PRO A 14 17.22 38.42 21.30
N HIS A 15 16.59 38.60 20.14
CA HIS A 15 17.24 39.15 18.93
C HIS A 15 16.87 40.62 18.67
N LEU A 16 15.61 40.98 18.91
CA LEU A 16 15.07 42.31 18.62
C LEU A 16 14.90 43.18 19.90
N GLY A 17 14.91 42.58 21.09
CA GLY A 17 14.73 43.28 22.37
C GLY A 17 13.35 43.97 22.44
N PRO A 18 13.25 45.22 22.93
CA PRO A 18 11.97 45.94 23.04
C PRO A 18 11.31 46.21 21.67
N ARG A 19 12.07 46.10 20.57
CA ARG A 19 11.55 46.27 19.21
C ARG A 19 10.71 45.07 18.75
N ALA A 20 10.83 43.92 19.40
CA ALA A 20 10.00 42.74 19.10
C ALA A 20 8.50 43.02 19.30
N GLU A 21 8.15 43.71 20.39
CA GLU A 21 6.77 44.09 20.72
C GLU A 21 6.20 45.08 19.69
N VAL A 22 6.99 46.09 19.32
CA VAL A 22 6.58 47.11 18.33
C VAL A 22 6.32 46.48 16.95
N VAL A 23 7.19 45.57 16.50
CA VAL A 23 7.05 44.88 15.20
C VAL A 23 5.83 43.98 15.18
N MET A 24 5.55 43.28 16.29
CA MET A 24 4.38 42.43 16.43
C MET A 24 3.07 43.23 16.50
N GLU A 25 3.05 44.35 17.23
CA GLU A 25 1.91 45.28 17.25
C GLU A 25 1.64 45.91 15.88
N GLU A 26 2.67 46.26 15.13
CA GLU A 26 2.51 46.78 13.77
C GLU A 26 2.00 45.70 12.81
N GLY A 27 2.48 44.46 12.97
CA GLY A 27 1.97 43.29 12.26
C GLY A 27 0.48 43.06 12.52
N LEU A 28 0.06 43.10 13.79
CA LEU A 28 -1.34 42.98 14.20
C LEU A 28 -2.21 44.10 13.62
N LYS A 29 -1.74 45.34 13.63
CA LYS A 29 -2.45 46.49 13.04
C LYS A 29 -2.67 46.34 11.54
N ARG A 30 -1.70 45.77 10.81
CA ARG A 30 -1.84 45.51 9.36
C ARG A 30 -2.81 44.38 9.04
N LEU A 31 -2.92 43.40 9.94
CA LEU A 31 -3.87 42.30 9.81
C LEU A 31 -5.27 42.64 10.37
N GLY A 32 -5.39 43.71 11.15
CA GLY A 32 -6.65 44.13 11.77
C GLY A 32 -7.17 43.14 12.83
N LYS A 33 -6.28 42.34 13.42
CA LYS A 33 -6.62 41.26 14.38
C LYS A 33 -6.08 41.56 15.77
N HIS A 34 -6.73 41.02 16.79
CA HIS A 34 -6.21 41.05 18.16
C HIS A 34 -5.21 39.91 18.42
N PRO A 35 -4.31 40.05 19.42
CA PRO A 35 -3.32 39.01 19.76
C PRO A 35 -3.94 37.61 20.00
N GLN A 36 -5.17 37.57 20.53
CA GLN A 36 -5.90 36.33 20.85
C GLN A 36 -6.57 35.69 19.62
N GLU A 37 -6.65 36.39 18.50
CA GLU A 37 -7.31 35.95 17.25
C GLU A 37 -6.28 35.53 16.19
N LEU A 38 -5.00 35.48 16.54
CA LEU A 38 -3.94 35.21 15.59
C LEU A 38 -3.92 33.72 15.23
N THR A 39 -4.15 33.39 13.95
CA THR A 39 -4.02 32.02 13.47
C THR A 39 -2.56 31.70 13.13
N PRO A 40 -2.17 30.41 13.06
CA PRO A 40 -0.87 29.99 12.55
C PRO A 40 -0.52 30.53 11.15
N GLU A 41 -1.51 30.68 10.27
CA GLU A 41 -1.31 31.23 8.92
C GLU A 41 -0.99 32.73 8.95
N ASP A 42 -1.70 33.47 9.80
CA ASP A 42 -1.40 34.88 10.07
C ASP A 42 0.01 35.05 10.65
N GLY A 43 0.38 34.17 11.61
CA GLY A 43 1.72 34.13 12.19
C GLY A 43 2.80 33.85 11.15
N ALA A 44 2.55 32.93 10.21
CA ALA A 44 3.48 32.63 9.12
C ALA A 44 3.68 33.81 8.15
N PHE A 45 2.60 34.54 7.85
CA PHE A 45 2.66 35.75 7.04
C PHE A 45 3.49 36.85 7.71
N LEU A 46 3.28 37.07 9.01
CA LEU A 46 4.07 38.04 9.80
C LEU A 46 5.56 37.67 9.85
N LEU A 47 5.85 36.39 10.08
CA LEU A 47 7.20 35.85 10.14
C LEU A 47 7.97 36.03 8.83
N LYS A 48 7.39 35.65 7.70
CA LYS A 48 8.03 35.74 6.36
C LYS A 48 8.12 37.17 5.82
N GLY A 49 7.26 38.07 6.29
CA GLY A 49 7.20 39.46 5.84
C GLY A 49 7.95 40.42 6.75
N LEU A 50 7.22 40.97 7.71
CA LEU A 50 7.69 42.06 8.59
C LEU A 50 8.84 41.62 9.49
N VAL A 51 8.69 40.47 10.13
CA VAL A 51 9.67 39.98 11.10
C VAL A 51 10.97 39.58 10.41
N TYR A 52 10.92 38.89 9.26
CA TYR A 52 12.11 38.56 8.49
C TYR A 52 12.91 39.80 8.06
N ARG A 53 12.24 40.87 7.63
CA ARG A 53 12.90 42.13 7.26
C ARG A 53 13.61 42.79 8.45
N GLU A 54 12.98 42.81 9.63
CA GLU A 54 13.59 43.39 10.84
C GLU A 54 14.70 42.50 11.41
N LEU A 55 14.60 41.17 11.27
CA LEU A 55 15.67 40.24 11.63
C LEU A 55 16.89 40.39 10.71
N GLN A 56 16.70 40.60 9.41
CA GLN A 56 17.79 40.87 8.46
C GLN A 56 18.55 42.17 8.76
N ALA A 57 17.95 43.12 9.48
CA ALA A 57 18.62 44.35 9.89
C ALA A 57 19.60 44.15 11.05
N ARG A 58 19.53 43.01 11.76
CA ARG A 58 20.36 42.71 12.95
C ARG A 58 21.16 41.42 12.87
N LEU A 59 20.73 40.46 12.06
CA LEU A 59 21.33 39.15 11.89
C LEU A 59 21.75 38.94 10.44
N SER A 60 22.63 37.96 10.21
CA SER A 60 22.92 37.54 8.85
C SER A 60 21.67 36.93 8.18
N PRO A 61 21.54 37.01 6.84
CA PRO A 61 20.39 36.45 6.13
C PRO A 61 20.15 34.95 6.40
N GLN A 62 21.22 34.18 6.64
CA GLN A 62 21.14 32.75 6.94
C GLN A 62 20.60 32.48 8.34
N GLU A 63 21.02 33.27 9.34
CA GLU A 63 20.53 33.16 10.72
C GLU A 63 19.07 33.62 10.84
N ALA A 64 18.71 34.72 10.16
CA ALA A 64 17.34 35.21 10.11
C ALA A 64 16.41 34.17 9.45
N LYS A 65 16.86 33.52 8.38
CA LYS A 65 16.11 32.45 7.71
C LYS A 65 15.93 31.23 8.61
N ARG A 66 16.99 30.76 9.28
CA ARG A 66 16.91 29.63 10.23
C ARG A 66 15.98 29.90 11.41
N LEU A 67 16.01 31.13 11.96
CA LEU A 67 15.09 31.53 13.03
C LEU A 67 13.65 31.57 12.56
N VAL A 68 13.38 32.12 11.37
CA VAL A 68 12.03 32.15 10.79
C VAL A 68 11.54 30.75 10.47
N GLU A 69 12.37 29.88 9.89
CA GLU A 69 12.02 28.48 9.61
C GLU A 69 11.73 27.70 10.91
N GLY A 70 12.61 27.80 11.92
CA GLY A 70 12.37 27.17 13.22
C GLY A 70 11.16 27.73 13.97
N LEU A 71 10.79 29.00 13.76
CA LEU A 71 9.56 29.57 14.31
C LEU A 71 8.32 29.13 13.54
N LEU A 72 8.41 29.06 12.22
CA LEU A 72 7.36 28.50 11.38
C LEU A 72 7.09 27.05 11.78
N GLU A 73 8.09 26.22 12.06
CA GLU A 73 7.88 24.86 12.57
C GLU A 73 7.19 24.81 13.94
N ARG A 74 7.41 25.81 14.80
CA ARG A 74 6.82 25.90 16.14
C ARG A 74 5.40 26.48 16.14
N ILE A 75 5.08 27.33 15.18
CA ILE A 75 3.82 28.10 15.10
C ILE A 75 2.88 27.52 14.07
N SER A 76 3.43 26.99 12.96
CA SER A 76 2.66 26.09 12.13
C SER A 76 2.15 24.99 13.07
N PRO A 77 0.86 24.65 13.03
CA PRO A 77 0.44 23.44 13.71
C PRO A 77 1.40 22.35 13.25
N ALA A 78 2.00 21.59 14.16
CA ALA A 78 2.90 20.49 13.84
C ALA A 78 2.14 19.32 13.16
N GLY A 79 1.31 19.64 12.16
CA GLY A 79 0.14 18.92 11.69
C GLY A 79 -0.52 19.81 10.64
N GLY A 80 0.06 19.94 9.45
CA GLY A 80 -0.64 19.57 8.21
C GLY A 80 -2.11 19.22 8.38
N SER A 81 -2.92 19.89 7.58
CA SER A 81 -4.36 19.91 7.73
C SER A 81 -4.96 18.52 7.53
N LEU A 82 -6.15 18.31 8.09
CA LEU A 82 -7.02 17.19 7.74
C LEU A 82 -7.14 17.02 6.21
N GLU A 83 -7.08 18.13 5.45
CA GLU A 83 -7.10 18.12 3.99
C GLU A 83 -5.91 17.38 3.36
N GLU A 84 -4.72 17.43 3.96
CA GLU A 84 -3.55 16.66 3.48
C GLU A 84 -3.80 15.16 3.62
N LEU A 85 -4.32 14.73 4.78
CA LEU A 85 -4.68 13.33 5.01
C LEU A 85 -5.82 12.88 4.09
N GLU A 86 -6.82 13.74 3.84
CA GLU A 86 -7.89 13.45 2.89
C GLU A 86 -7.41 13.34 1.45
N LYS A 87 -6.44 14.18 1.04
CA LYS A 87 -5.79 14.08 -0.28
C LYS A 87 -4.98 12.78 -0.39
N GLY A 88 -4.21 12.44 0.65
CA GLY A 88 -3.50 11.18 0.75
C GLY A 88 -4.45 9.99 0.64
N LEU A 89 -5.55 10.00 1.40
CA LEU A 89 -6.55 8.95 1.36
C LEU A 89 -7.18 8.79 -0.02
N LYS A 90 -7.45 9.89 -0.75
CA LYS A 90 -7.92 9.82 -2.14
C LYS A 90 -6.90 9.18 -3.07
N ARG A 91 -5.61 9.49 -2.90
CA ARG A 91 -4.51 8.88 -3.69
C ARG A 91 -4.39 7.39 -3.42
N PHE A 92 -4.44 6.97 -2.16
CA PHE A 92 -4.30 5.57 -1.77
C PHE A 92 -5.62 4.78 -1.81
N GLY A 93 -6.73 5.41 -2.23
CA GLY A 93 -8.05 4.79 -2.24
C GLY A 93 -8.16 3.53 -3.12
N LEU A 94 -7.26 3.38 -4.08
CA LEU A 94 -7.16 2.20 -4.95
C LEU A 94 -6.57 0.96 -4.23
N TYR A 95 -5.82 1.17 -3.15
CA TYR A 95 -5.12 0.10 -2.41
C TYR A 95 -5.92 -0.33 -1.18
N VAL A 96 -7.14 -0.82 -1.41
CA VAL A 96 -8.07 -1.20 -0.33
C VAL A 96 -7.53 -2.36 0.50
N ASP A 97 -6.72 -3.23 -0.10
CA ASP A 97 -6.13 -4.40 0.54
C ASP A 97 -4.99 -4.06 1.53
N TRP A 98 -4.57 -2.79 1.60
CA TRP A 98 -3.51 -2.36 2.50
C TRP A 98 -4.08 -1.98 3.88
N PRO A 99 -3.69 -2.68 4.96
CA PRO A 99 -4.20 -2.41 6.30
C PRO A 99 -3.85 -0.99 6.81
N GLU A 100 -2.77 -0.40 6.28
CA GLU A 100 -2.36 0.97 6.58
C GLU A 100 -3.35 1.99 6.00
N VAL A 101 -3.94 1.71 4.83
CA VAL A 101 -4.97 2.58 4.23
C VAL A 101 -6.26 2.51 5.05
N ALA A 102 -6.61 1.33 5.56
CA ALA A 102 -7.73 1.17 6.49
C ALA A 102 -7.52 1.97 7.79
N ARG A 103 -6.30 1.92 8.36
CA ARG A 103 -5.93 2.76 9.51
C ARG A 103 -6.04 4.26 9.19
N LEU A 104 -5.58 4.69 8.01
CA LEU A 104 -5.68 6.08 7.59
C LEU A 104 -7.15 6.53 7.47
N ARG A 105 -8.06 5.69 6.95
CA ARG A 105 -9.50 5.97 6.92
C ARG A 105 -10.07 6.18 8.32
N ALA A 106 -9.78 5.27 9.25
CA ALA A 106 -10.22 5.38 10.63
C ALA A 106 -9.73 6.69 11.28
N LEU A 107 -8.44 7.03 11.10
CA LEU A 107 -7.87 8.28 11.60
C LEU A 107 -8.56 9.51 11.00
N VAL A 108 -8.78 9.54 9.67
CA VAL A 108 -9.48 10.66 9.00
C VAL A 108 -10.92 10.79 9.48
N ASN A 109 -11.64 9.67 9.65
CA ASN A 109 -13.02 9.67 10.16
C ASN A 109 -13.10 10.19 11.60
N ARG A 110 -12.16 9.80 12.47
CA ARG A 110 -12.07 10.31 13.84
C ARG A 110 -11.71 11.78 13.89
N LEU A 111 -10.73 12.22 13.10
CA LEU A 111 -10.29 13.61 13.01
C LEU A 111 -11.36 14.57 12.45
N ARG A 112 -12.29 14.07 11.63
CA ARG A 112 -13.48 14.83 11.19
C ARG A 112 -14.45 15.11 12.34
N GLN A 113 -14.54 14.20 13.31
CA GLN A 113 -15.42 14.36 14.47
C GLN A 113 -14.76 15.21 15.55
N GLU A 114 -13.49 14.93 15.85
CA GLU A 114 -12.74 15.56 16.93
C GLU A 114 -11.29 15.82 16.50
N PRO A 115 -10.87 17.09 16.36
CA PRO A 115 -9.51 17.40 15.94
C PRO A 115 -8.52 17.15 17.07
N ASP A 116 -7.67 16.14 16.90
CA ASP A 116 -6.57 15.82 17.83
C ASP A 116 -5.20 16.00 17.14
N PRO A 117 -4.33 16.89 17.64
CA PRO A 117 -2.99 17.09 17.08
C PRO A 117 -2.11 15.84 17.14
N ARG A 118 -2.33 14.91 18.08
CA ARG A 118 -1.58 13.65 18.17
C ARG A 118 -1.96 12.70 17.04
N LEU A 119 -3.27 12.53 16.80
CA LEU A 119 -3.78 11.71 15.70
C LEU A 119 -3.44 12.29 14.32
N LEU A 120 -3.39 13.63 14.20
CA LEU A 120 -2.91 14.28 12.98
C LEU A 120 -1.44 13.94 12.69
N ARG A 121 -0.61 13.93 13.73
CA ARG A 121 0.81 13.54 13.59
C ARG A 121 0.95 12.07 13.22
N GLU A 122 0.22 11.17 13.89
CA GLU A 122 0.19 9.74 13.54
C GLU A 122 -0.25 9.53 12.09
N GLY A 123 -1.33 10.19 11.65
CA GLY A 123 -1.83 10.09 10.28
C GLY A 123 -0.81 10.53 9.23
N LYS A 124 0.04 11.51 9.54
CA LYS A 124 1.13 11.95 8.67
C LYS A 124 2.29 10.97 8.60
N GLU A 125 2.71 10.47 9.75
CA GLU A 125 3.75 9.45 9.82
C GLU A 125 3.31 8.20 9.03
N LEU A 126 2.02 7.84 9.15
CA LEU A 126 1.39 6.78 8.35
C LEU A 126 1.35 7.10 6.86
N LEU A 127 1.01 8.33 6.47
CA LEU A 127 0.99 8.76 5.06
C LEU A 127 2.40 8.71 4.45
N ALA A 128 3.43 9.14 5.19
CA ALA A 128 4.81 9.04 4.74
C ALA A 128 5.26 7.58 4.57
N ALA A 129 4.90 6.70 5.51
CA ALA A 129 5.19 5.27 5.40
C ALA A 129 4.44 4.61 4.21
N LEU A 130 3.21 5.06 3.92
CA LEU A 130 2.46 4.62 2.74
C LEU A 130 3.12 5.09 1.43
N GLU A 131 3.70 6.29 1.40
CA GLU A 131 4.47 6.78 0.25
C GLU A 131 5.73 5.95 0.03
N GLU A 132 6.51 5.69 1.08
CA GLU A 132 7.70 4.83 1.01
C GLU A 132 7.35 3.42 0.52
N LYS A 133 6.28 2.82 1.07
CA LYS A 133 5.78 1.51 0.63
C LYS A 133 5.35 1.51 -0.84
N LEU A 134 4.73 2.59 -1.32
CA LEU A 134 4.36 2.73 -2.73
C LEU A 134 5.61 2.85 -3.62
N GLU A 135 6.62 3.60 -3.20
CA GLU A 135 7.89 3.71 -3.93
C GLU A 135 8.58 2.36 -4.05
N GLU A 136 8.64 1.58 -2.97
CA GLU A 136 9.18 0.21 -2.98
C GLU A 136 8.39 -0.70 -3.92
N ALA A 137 7.06 -0.63 -3.88
CA ALA A 137 6.19 -1.41 -4.76
C ALA A 137 6.38 -1.02 -6.24
N LEU A 138 6.53 0.26 -6.55
CA LEU A 138 6.81 0.75 -7.90
C LEU A 138 8.19 0.31 -8.38
N LEU A 139 9.21 0.30 -7.52
CA LEU A 139 10.53 -0.24 -7.85
C LEU A 139 10.47 -1.74 -8.16
N ARG A 140 9.67 -2.51 -7.42
CA ARG A 140 9.42 -3.93 -7.71
C ARG A 140 8.70 -4.09 -9.05
N GLN A 141 7.62 -3.33 -9.28
CA GLN A 141 6.88 -3.33 -10.54
C GLN A 141 7.78 -2.98 -11.74
N ALA A 142 8.73 -2.06 -11.58
CA ALA A 142 9.69 -1.73 -12.65
C ALA A 142 10.62 -2.92 -12.99
N LYS A 143 11.09 -3.65 -11.98
CA LYS A 143 11.90 -4.88 -12.19
C LYS A 143 11.07 -5.95 -12.89
N ASP A 144 9.82 -6.13 -12.48
CA ASP A 144 8.90 -7.09 -13.07
C ASP A 144 8.58 -6.74 -14.52
N LEU A 145 8.35 -5.47 -14.80
CA LEU A 145 8.09 -4.96 -16.14
C LEU A 145 9.27 -5.26 -17.06
N ALA A 146 10.51 -4.98 -16.63
CA ALA A 146 11.70 -5.31 -17.39
C ALA A 146 11.82 -6.82 -17.68
N HIS A 147 11.54 -7.67 -16.68
CA HIS A 147 11.57 -9.11 -16.86
C HIS A 147 10.48 -9.61 -17.82
N LEU A 148 9.27 -9.07 -17.72
CA LEU A 148 8.15 -9.44 -18.58
C LEU A 148 8.36 -8.94 -20.02
N GLU A 149 9.00 -7.79 -20.22
CA GLU A 149 9.41 -7.31 -21.54
C GLU A 149 10.44 -8.23 -22.20
N GLU A 150 11.49 -8.61 -21.46
CA GLU A 150 12.46 -9.60 -21.94
C GLU A 150 11.78 -10.93 -22.28
N THR A 151 10.80 -11.33 -21.47
CA THR A 151 9.99 -12.52 -21.74
C THR A 151 9.22 -12.39 -23.04
N LEU A 152 8.53 -11.25 -23.22
CA LEU A 152 7.73 -10.96 -24.39
C LEU A 152 8.60 -11.04 -25.65
N GLU A 153 9.79 -10.45 -25.65
CA GLU A 153 10.72 -10.52 -26.79
C GLU A 153 11.06 -11.97 -27.16
N ARG A 154 11.28 -12.82 -26.16
CA ARG A 154 11.56 -14.25 -26.37
C ARG A 154 10.36 -14.99 -26.92
N VAL A 155 9.13 -14.71 -26.48
CA VAL A 155 7.92 -15.43 -26.93
C VAL A 155 7.22 -14.78 -28.14
N ARG A 156 7.66 -13.60 -28.57
CA ARG A 156 7.01 -12.79 -29.62
C ARG A 156 6.82 -13.54 -30.94
N HIS A 157 7.77 -14.41 -31.28
CA HIS A 157 7.77 -15.18 -32.52
C HIS A 157 6.70 -16.29 -32.54
N LEU A 158 6.18 -16.71 -31.39
CA LEU A 158 5.05 -17.66 -31.33
C LEU A 158 3.78 -17.06 -31.91
N GLY A 159 3.60 -15.74 -31.80
CA GLY A 159 2.41 -15.03 -32.26
C GLY A 159 1.12 -15.49 -31.57
N GLY A 160 -0.02 -15.04 -32.11
CA GLY A 160 -1.35 -15.49 -31.66
C GLY A 160 -2.01 -14.61 -30.58
N PRO A 161 -3.24 -14.98 -30.15
CA PRO A 161 -4.07 -14.16 -29.27
C PRO A 161 -3.49 -14.02 -27.86
N LYS A 162 -2.83 -15.06 -27.33
CA LYS A 162 -2.17 -15.00 -26.01
C LYS A 162 -0.98 -14.03 -25.98
N VAL A 163 -0.16 -13.98 -27.04
CA VAL A 163 0.95 -13.00 -27.13
C VAL A 163 0.41 -11.57 -27.23
N ARG A 164 -0.64 -11.33 -28.05
CA ARG A 164 -1.30 -10.02 -28.12
C ARG A 164 -1.87 -9.58 -26.76
N ARG A 165 -2.48 -10.50 -26.02
CA ARG A 165 -2.97 -10.21 -24.65
C ARG A 165 -1.83 -9.84 -23.70
N LEU A 166 -0.67 -10.50 -23.79
CA LEU A 166 0.51 -10.13 -23.00
C LEU A 166 1.04 -8.75 -23.40
N GLU A 167 1.09 -8.43 -24.69
CA GLU A 167 1.45 -7.08 -25.20
C GLU A 167 0.52 -6.01 -24.62
N THR A 168 -0.80 -6.22 -24.68
CA THR A 168 -1.78 -5.28 -24.11
C THR A 168 -1.65 -5.14 -22.60
N LEU A 169 -1.45 -6.24 -21.86
CA LEU A 169 -1.23 -6.18 -20.41
C LEU A 169 0.02 -5.38 -20.06
N LEU A 170 1.11 -5.58 -20.80
CA LEU A 170 2.36 -4.82 -20.61
C LEU A 170 2.18 -3.34 -20.92
N GLU A 171 1.43 -2.97 -21.95
CA GLU A 171 1.09 -1.57 -22.22
C GLU A 171 0.30 -0.93 -21.07
N THR A 172 -0.70 -1.64 -20.54
CA THR A 172 -1.47 -1.18 -19.37
C THR A 172 -0.57 -1.00 -18.14
N ILE A 173 0.34 -1.95 -17.87
CA ILE A 173 1.26 -1.87 -16.73
C ILE A 173 2.26 -0.71 -16.92
N ARG A 174 2.78 -0.49 -18.13
CA ARG A 174 3.66 0.64 -18.44
C ARG A 174 2.95 1.97 -18.22
N GLN A 175 1.70 2.09 -18.69
CA GLN A 175 0.91 3.30 -18.48
C GLN A 175 0.66 3.54 -17.00
N ALA A 176 0.22 2.51 -16.25
CA ALA A 176 0.02 2.62 -14.81
C ALA A 176 1.31 3.03 -14.08
N HIS A 177 2.45 2.42 -14.44
CA HIS A 177 3.75 2.77 -13.86
C HIS A 177 4.15 4.22 -14.15
N ALA A 178 3.94 4.70 -15.38
CA ALA A 178 4.22 6.07 -15.76
C ALA A 178 3.34 7.08 -15.02
N GLU A 179 2.12 6.69 -14.67
CA GLU A 179 1.19 7.46 -13.82
C GLU A 179 1.51 7.35 -12.32
N GLY A 180 2.51 6.55 -11.92
CA GLY A 180 2.88 6.31 -10.53
C GLY A 180 1.87 5.43 -9.78
N LEU A 181 1.12 4.60 -10.50
CA LEU A 181 0.14 3.67 -9.97
C LEU A 181 0.72 2.25 -9.94
N PHE A 182 0.54 1.59 -8.80
CA PHE A 182 0.89 0.20 -8.61
C PHE A 182 -0.29 -0.70 -9.04
N ALA A 183 -0.02 -1.62 -9.96
CA ALA A 183 -1.03 -2.45 -10.62
C ALA A 183 -0.74 -3.95 -10.39
N PRO A 184 -0.93 -4.46 -9.16
CA PRO A 184 -0.49 -5.82 -8.79
C PRO A 184 -1.22 -6.91 -9.57
N ALA A 185 -2.54 -6.79 -9.75
CA ALA A 185 -3.34 -7.79 -10.44
C ALA A 185 -2.97 -7.92 -11.93
N GLU A 186 -2.66 -6.80 -12.58
CA GLU A 186 -2.18 -6.76 -13.96
C GLU A 186 -0.83 -7.44 -14.10
N VAL A 187 0.11 -7.17 -13.17
CA VAL A 187 1.43 -7.79 -13.12
C VAL A 187 1.33 -9.30 -12.92
N GLU A 188 0.49 -9.77 -11.99
CA GLU A 188 0.25 -11.20 -11.76
C GLU A 188 -0.35 -11.89 -13.00
N ARG A 189 -1.35 -11.27 -13.64
CA ARG A 189 -1.94 -11.80 -14.88
C ARG A 189 -0.90 -11.88 -16.00
N ALA A 190 -0.05 -10.86 -16.13
CA ALA A 190 1.03 -10.85 -17.12
C ALA A 190 2.08 -11.93 -16.83
N ARG A 191 2.48 -12.14 -15.57
CA ARG A 191 3.39 -13.22 -15.15
C ARG A 191 2.83 -14.60 -15.45
N ASN A 192 1.59 -14.88 -15.08
CA ASN A 192 0.95 -16.18 -15.35
C ASN A 192 0.89 -16.45 -16.87
N LEU A 193 0.50 -15.46 -17.66
CA LEU A 193 0.44 -15.58 -19.13
C LEU A 193 1.83 -15.73 -19.76
N ALA A 194 2.83 -15.01 -19.25
CA ALA A 194 4.22 -15.13 -19.69
C ALA A 194 4.81 -16.51 -19.37
N LEU A 195 4.49 -17.06 -18.19
CA LEU A 195 4.86 -18.42 -17.80
C LEU A 195 4.23 -19.46 -18.73
N GLU A 196 2.91 -19.36 -19.01
CA GLU A 196 2.23 -20.24 -19.96
C GLU A 196 2.88 -20.22 -21.35
N LEU A 197 3.21 -19.02 -21.86
CA LEU A 197 3.84 -18.86 -23.17
C LEU A 197 5.26 -19.42 -23.21
N ARG A 198 6.04 -19.27 -22.13
CA ARG A 198 7.38 -19.88 -22.01
C ARG A 198 7.29 -21.41 -21.95
N LYS A 199 6.34 -21.97 -21.20
CA LYS A 199 6.08 -23.42 -21.18
C LYS A 199 5.75 -23.95 -22.57
N PHE A 200 4.93 -23.20 -23.32
CA PHE A 200 4.58 -23.55 -24.69
C PHE A 200 5.77 -23.48 -25.66
N LEU A 201 6.68 -22.51 -25.47
CA LEU A 201 7.90 -22.40 -26.27
C LEU A 201 8.82 -23.61 -26.04
N GLU A 202 9.06 -23.98 -24.78
CA GLU A 202 9.88 -25.14 -24.44
C GLU A 202 9.23 -26.46 -24.88
N SER A 203 7.90 -26.58 -24.82
CA SER A 203 7.20 -27.78 -25.30
C SER A 203 7.15 -27.86 -26.84
N SER A 204 7.02 -26.72 -27.53
CA SER A 204 7.03 -26.65 -29.00
C SER A 204 8.43 -26.85 -29.59
N ALA A 205 9.49 -26.42 -28.91
CA ALA A 205 10.87 -26.66 -29.32
C ALA A 205 11.25 -28.15 -29.35
N VAL A 206 10.55 -28.98 -28.56
CA VAL A 206 10.74 -30.45 -28.53
C VAL A 206 9.96 -31.15 -29.65
N LYS A 207 8.90 -30.53 -30.18
CA LYS A 207 8.16 -31.00 -31.35
C LYS A 207 8.88 -30.54 -32.62
N ALA A 208 10.05 -31.10 -32.88
CA ALA A 208 10.69 -30.96 -34.19
C ALA A 208 9.65 -31.32 -35.28
N PRO A 209 9.57 -30.57 -36.40
CA PRO A 209 8.63 -30.91 -37.45
C PRO A 209 9.07 -32.23 -38.06
N THR A 210 8.49 -33.34 -37.60
CA THR A 210 8.29 -34.48 -38.49
C THR A 210 7.32 -33.96 -39.54
N LEU A 211 7.87 -33.48 -40.65
CA LEU A 211 7.13 -33.24 -41.88
C LEU A 211 6.18 -34.42 -42.04
N PRO A 212 4.85 -34.23 -42.02
CA PRO A 212 3.98 -35.28 -42.51
C PRO A 212 4.41 -35.54 -43.96
N GLU A 213 4.66 -36.80 -44.33
CA GLU A 213 4.68 -37.17 -45.74
C GLU A 213 3.33 -36.71 -46.30
N ILE A 214 3.34 -35.58 -47.02
CA ILE A 214 2.20 -35.13 -47.80
C ILE A 214 2.11 -36.13 -48.94
N VAL A 215 1.33 -37.18 -48.73
CA VAL A 215 0.80 -37.99 -49.83
C VAL A 215 -0.23 -37.09 -50.52
N PHE A 216 0.19 -36.47 -51.62
CA PHE A 216 -0.73 -35.81 -52.54
C PHE A 216 -1.58 -36.88 -53.22
N GLU A 217 -2.72 -37.21 -52.63
CA GLU A 217 -3.84 -37.75 -53.41
C GLU A 217 -4.54 -36.59 -54.09
N THR A 218 -4.20 -36.40 -55.36
CA THR A 218 -4.92 -35.50 -56.26
C THR A 218 -6.36 -35.98 -56.44
N GLN A 219 -7.31 -35.27 -55.83
CA GLN A 219 -8.67 -35.22 -56.35
C GLN A 219 -8.96 -33.79 -56.82
N GLU A 220 -9.00 -33.66 -58.14
CA GLU A 220 -9.64 -32.54 -58.83
C GLU A 220 -11.12 -32.53 -58.46
N GLU A 221 -11.62 -31.41 -57.94
CA GLU A 221 -12.91 -30.86 -58.33
C GLU A 221 -13.06 -29.42 -57.82
N ALA A 222 -13.49 -28.54 -58.72
CA ALA A 222 -13.81 -27.13 -58.48
C ALA A 222 -15.09 -26.81 -59.28
N PRO A 223 -15.73 -25.63 -59.11
CA PRO A 223 -16.14 -24.90 -57.91
C PRO A 223 -17.61 -24.37 -58.02
N ALA A 224 -18.26 -23.86 -56.96
CA ALA A 224 -19.42 -22.95 -57.12
C ALA A 224 -19.80 -22.09 -55.87
N HIS A 225 -19.49 -20.78 -55.98
CA HIS A 225 -20.27 -19.56 -55.60
C HIS A 225 -20.63 -19.20 -54.13
N LYS A 226 -20.10 -18.05 -53.61
CA LYS A 226 -20.71 -16.68 -53.43
C LYS A 226 -21.52 -16.53 -52.10
N HIS A 227 -21.40 -15.55 -51.18
CA HIS A 227 -20.82 -14.21 -51.04
C HIS A 227 -20.60 -13.93 -49.51
N PRO A 228 -19.90 -12.84 -49.11
CA PRO A 228 -19.52 -12.60 -47.71
C PRO A 228 -20.62 -11.88 -46.93
N THR A 229 -20.88 -12.32 -45.71
CA THR A 229 -21.67 -11.56 -44.74
C THR A 229 -20.75 -11.19 -43.60
N ASP A 230 -20.61 -9.90 -43.35
CA ASP A 230 -19.90 -9.34 -42.19
C ASP A 230 -20.50 -9.94 -40.91
N VAL A 231 -19.75 -10.80 -40.25
CA VAL A 231 -20.08 -11.32 -38.92
C VAL A 231 -19.48 -10.34 -37.92
N PHE A 232 -20.34 -9.48 -37.37
CA PHE A 232 -20.02 -8.69 -36.20
C PHE A 232 -19.93 -9.63 -35.00
N LEU A 233 -18.71 -9.93 -34.56
CA LEU A 233 -18.45 -10.67 -33.32
C LEU A 233 -18.80 -9.77 -32.13
N THR A 234 -19.88 -10.12 -31.43
CA THR A 234 -20.23 -9.54 -30.13
C THR A 234 -19.37 -10.14 -29.02
N VAL A 235 -19.10 -9.35 -27.99
CA VAL A 235 -18.13 -9.59 -26.90
C VAL A 235 -18.42 -10.85 -26.05
N GLU A 236 -19.57 -11.51 -26.25
CA GLU A 236 -19.96 -12.71 -25.51
C GLU A 236 -19.40 -14.03 -26.09
N ASP A 237 -18.89 -14.06 -27.33
CA ASP A 237 -18.38 -15.29 -27.96
C ASP A 237 -16.85 -15.50 -27.77
N ALA A 238 -16.18 -14.66 -26.99
CA ALA A 238 -14.73 -14.79 -26.75
C ALA A 238 -14.36 -15.91 -25.76
N SER A 239 -15.31 -16.42 -24.98
CA SER A 239 -15.10 -17.51 -24.02
C SER A 239 -15.18 -18.91 -24.64
N GLU A 240 -15.76 -19.06 -25.84
CA GLU A 240 -15.95 -20.39 -26.47
C GLU A 240 -14.82 -20.79 -27.45
N LEU A 241 -13.81 -19.93 -27.64
CA LEU A 241 -12.58 -20.24 -28.37
C LEU A 241 -11.37 -20.36 -27.43
N GLU A 242 -11.60 -20.72 -26.17
CA GLU A 242 -10.58 -21.28 -25.29
C GLU A 242 -10.28 -22.72 -25.70
N GLY A 243 -9.51 -22.88 -26.78
CA GLY A 243 -8.75 -24.11 -26.94
C GLY A 243 -7.76 -24.21 -25.77
N GLU A 244 -8.04 -25.07 -24.80
CA GLU A 244 -7.08 -25.41 -23.75
C GLU A 244 -5.75 -25.81 -24.42
N LEU A 245 -4.69 -25.05 -24.13
CA LEU A 245 -3.34 -25.46 -24.52
C LEU A 245 -2.92 -26.60 -23.59
N ILE A 246 -3.31 -27.82 -23.92
CA ILE A 246 -2.88 -29.03 -23.23
C ILE A 246 -1.42 -29.26 -23.60
N VAL A 247 -0.52 -29.02 -22.65
CA VAL A 247 0.89 -29.40 -22.77
C VAL A 247 0.97 -30.88 -22.38
N ASP A 248 1.18 -31.76 -23.35
CA ASP A 248 1.48 -33.18 -23.08
C ASP A 248 2.86 -33.31 -22.42
N LEU A 249 2.87 -33.36 -21.09
CA LEU A 249 4.07 -33.51 -20.27
C LEU A 249 4.78 -34.87 -20.49
N GLU A 250 4.08 -35.88 -21.00
CA GLU A 250 4.61 -37.24 -21.23
C GLU A 250 5.48 -37.38 -22.49
N ALA A 251 5.46 -36.41 -23.40
CA ALA A 251 6.22 -36.43 -24.67
C ALA A 251 7.46 -35.52 -24.68
N LEU A 252 7.82 -34.93 -23.53
CA LEU A 252 8.94 -33.98 -23.41
C LEU A 252 10.28 -34.71 -23.19
N SER A 253 11.38 -34.14 -23.72
CA SER A 253 12.72 -34.56 -23.30
C SER A 253 12.94 -34.24 -21.82
N GLU A 254 13.72 -35.06 -21.10
CA GLU A 254 14.03 -34.82 -19.68
C GLU A 254 14.61 -33.41 -19.43
N GLU A 255 15.30 -32.84 -20.43
CA GLU A 255 15.85 -31.48 -20.37
C GLU A 255 14.77 -30.39 -20.45
N ALA A 256 13.75 -30.55 -21.30
CA ALA A 256 12.65 -29.60 -21.42
C ALA A 256 11.74 -29.64 -20.18
N ALA A 257 11.48 -30.84 -19.64
CA ALA A 257 10.75 -30.99 -18.38
C ALA A 257 11.46 -30.30 -17.21
N ARG A 258 12.79 -30.44 -17.10
CA ARG A 258 13.60 -29.74 -16.07
C ARG A 258 13.58 -28.22 -16.24
N ARG A 259 13.59 -27.70 -17.47
CA ARG A 259 13.48 -26.25 -17.73
C ARG A 259 12.11 -25.70 -17.35
N ILE A 260 11.03 -26.43 -17.67
CA ILE A 260 9.67 -26.05 -17.29
C ILE A 260 9.52 -26.04 -15.76
N GLN A 261 10.04 -27.06 -15.06
CA GLN A 261 10.04 -27.11 -13.60
C GLN A 261 10.83 -25.94 -12.99
N ALA A 262 11.98 -25.59 -13.55
CA ALA A 262 12.77 -24.45 -13.08
C ALA A 262 12.01 -23.12 -13.22
N LEU A 263 11.28 -22.94 -14.33
CA LEU A 263 10.44 -21.76 -14.54
C LEU A 263 9.26 -21.69 -13.55
N GLU A 264 8.64 -22.84 -13.23
CA GLU A 264 7.58 -22.91 -12.22
C GLU A 264 8.10 -22.56 -10.83
N VAL A 265 9.23 -23.14 -10.43
CA VAL A 265 9.86 -22.87 -9.12
C VAL A 265 10.27 -21.41 -8.98
N GLU A 266 10.77 -20.77 -10.05
CA GLU A 266 11.13 -19.35 -10.01
C GLU A 266 9.89 -18.47 -9.77
N GLU A 267 8.79 -18.73 -10.48
CA GLU A 267 7.54 -17.98 -10.31
C GLU A 267 6.87 -18.26 -8.94
N GLU A 268 6.92 -19.49 -8.46
CA GLU A 268 6.41 -19.85 -7.13
C GLU A 268 7.25 -19.22 -6.00
N ARG A 269 8.58 -19.11 -6.15
CA ARG A 269 9.43 -18.36 -5.22
C ARG A 269 9.05 -16.90 -5.15
N ARG A 270 8.82 -16.25 -6.31
CA ARG A 270 8.38 -14.85 -6.36
C ARG A 270 7.01 -14.64 -5.71
N LYS A 271 6.07 -15.56 -5.94
CA LYS A 271 4.76 -15.57 -5.28
C LYS A 271 4.89 -15.76 -3.76
N LEU A 272 5.74 -16.67 -3.32
CA LEU A 272 6.02 -16.87 -1.90
C LEU A 272 6.59 -15.59 -1.27
N GLU A 273 7.59 -14.96 -1.88
CA GLU A 273 8.15 -13.69 -1.39
C GLU A 273 7.09 -12.59 -1.26
N GLU A 274 6.13 -12.54 -2.19
CA GLU A 274 5.01 -11.59 -2.16
C GLU A 274 4.03 -11.89 -1.02
N LEU A 275 3.68 -13.16 -0.82
CA LEU A 275 2.84 -13.62 0.28
C LEU A 275 3.49 -13.39 1.65
N LEU A 276 4.80 -13.66 1.76
CA LEU A 276 5.57 -13.43 2.98
C LEU A 276 5.64 -11.95 3.35
N ALA A 277 5.87 -11.08 2.35
CA ALA A 277 5.86 -9.63 2.57
C ALA A 277 4.48 -9.13 3.01
N ARG A 278 3.39 -9.65 2.41
CA ARG A 278 2.02 -9.27 2.74
C ARG A 278 1.59 -9.74 4.13
N HIS A 279 1.99 -10.95 4.53
CA HIS A 279 1.54 -11.61 5.76
C HIS A 279 2.64 -11.75 6.82
N ALA A 280 3.67 -10.91 6.79
CA ALA A 280 4.77 -10.88 7.76
C ALA A 280 4.35 -11.10 9.24
N PRO A 281 3.29 -10.45 9.78
CA PRO A 281 2.90 -10.65 11.18
C PRO A 281 2.26 -12.02 11.49
N LEU A 282 1.95 -12.84 10.50
CA LEU A 282 1.24 -14.12 10.65
C LEU A 282 2.17 -15.34 10.51
N LEU A 283 3.43 -15.14 10.10
CA LEU A 283 4.35 -16.23 9.72
C LEU A 283 4.69 -17.17 10.89
N GLU A 284 4.78 -16.63 12.11
CA GLU A 284 5.09 -17.39 13.33
C GLU A 284 3.89 -18.18 13.89
N ARG A 285 2.71 -18.10 13.26
CA ARG A 285 1.53 -18.84 13.73
C ARG A 285 1.72 -20.34 13.52
N ALA A 286 1.33 -21.13 14.53
CA ALA A 286 1.47 -22.59 14.51
C ALA A 286 0.76 -23.29 13.34
N THR A 287 -0.26 -22.66 12.74
CA THR A 287 -0.96 -23.17 11.56
C THR A 287 -0.23 -22.88 10.24
N VAL A 288 0.60 -21.84 10.18
CA VAL A 288 1.26 -21.33 8.98
C VAL A 288 2.72 -21.81 8.91
N SER A 289 3.43 -21.76 10.04
CA SER A 289 4.84 -22.15 10.16
C SER A 289 5.20 -23.53 9.57
N PRO A 290 4.46 -24.63 9.81
CA PRO A 290 4.80 -25.94 9.25
C PRO A 290 4.58 -26.02 7.73
N LEU A 291 3.51 -25.40 7.22
CA LEU A 291 3.23 -25.34 5.79
C LEU A 291 4.26 -24.47 5.07
N LEU A 292 4.65 -23.34 5.66
CA LEU A 292 5.70 -22.48 5.14
C LEU A 292 7.03 -23.23 5.02
N ALA A 293 7.45 -23.92 6.08
CA ALA A 293 8.69 -24.71 6.06
C ALA A 293 8.67 -25.82 5.00
N GLU A 294 7.51 -26.45 4.78
CA GLU A 294 7.35 -27.47 3.74
C GLU A 294 7.41 -26.87 2.33
N VAL A 295 6.81 -25.70 2.12
CA VAL A 295 6.86 -24.96 0.85
C VAL A 295 8.30 -24.48 0.55
N GLU A 296 8.98 -23.90 1.53
CA GLU A 296 10.38 -23.47 1.40
C GLU A 296 11.30 -24.65 1.07
N ALA A 297 11.16 -25.78 1.77
CA ALA A 297 11.96 -26.98 1.52
C ALA A 297 11.76 -27.53 0.10
N LEU A 298 10.53 -27.51 -0.42
CA LEU A 298 10.24 -27.94 -1.79
C LEU A 298 10.86 -27.00 -2.84
N LEU A 299 10.76 -25.69 -2.62
CA LEU A 299 11.37 -24.70 -3.51
C LEU A 299 12.89 -24.79 -3.49
N GLU A 300 13.51 -24.99 -2.32
CA GLU A 300 14.96 -25.24 -2.19
C GLU A 300 15.39 -26.51 -2.91
N ALA A 301 14.58 -27.56 -2.84
CA ALA A 301 14.79 -28.80 -3.59
C ALA A 301 14.54 -28.67 -5.11
N GLY A 302 14.09 -27.51 -5.59
CA GLY A 302 13.78 -27.28 -7.00
C GLY A 302 12.55 -28.03 -7.48
N THR A 303 11.63 -28.36 -6.58
CA THR A 303 10.37 -29.04 -6.89
C THR A 303 9.23 -28.01 -6.89
N PRO A 304 8.36 -28.00 -7.92
CA PRO A 304 7.18 -27.14 -7.91
C PRO A 304 6.26 -27.53 -6.76
N VAL A 305 5.74 -26.53 -6.07
CA VAL A 305 4.94 -26.60 -4.85
C VAL A 305 3.46 -26.81 -5.19
N GLY A 306 2.98 -26.20 -6.28
CA GLY A 306 1.64 -26.38 -6.82
C GLY A 306 0.53 -26.16 -5.78
N GLU A 307 -0.20 -27.22 -5.45
CA GLU A 307 -1.34 -27.20 -4.51
C GLU A 307 -0.95 -26.76 -3.09
N LYS A 308 0.28 -27.03 -2.65
CA LYS A 308 0.74 -26.62 -1.32
C LYS A 308 0.85 -25.10 -1.17
N LEU A 309 1.11 -24.38 -2.26
CA LEU A 309 1.13 -22.91 -2.25
C LEU A 309 -0.28 -22.36 -2.05
N LYS A 310 -1.29 -22.97 -2.69
CA LYS A 310 -2.70 -22.62 -2.48
C LYS A 310 -3.15 -22.93 -1.05
N LEU A 311 -2.75 -24.07 -0.50
CA LEU A 311 -3.04 -24.42 0.90
C LEU A 311 -2.39 -23.43 1.87
N LEU A 312 -1.16 -22.96 1.58
CA LEU A 312 -0.51 -21.91 2.36
C LEU A 312 -1.27 -20.57 2.26
N GLU A 313 -1.71 -20.17 1.07
CA GLU A 313 -2.54 -18.97 0.86
C GLU A 313 -3.85 -19.05 1.65
N GLU A 314 -4.55 -20.19 1.61
CA GLU A 314 -5.77 -20.42 2.38
C GLU A 314 -5.51 -20.37 3.89
N ALA A 315 -4.42 -21.00 4.36
CA ALA A 315 -4.02 -20.98 5.77
C ALA A 315 -3.67 -19.56 6.24
N LEU A 316 -3.04 -18.74 5.39
CA LEU A 316 -2.75 -17.33 5.68
C LEU A 316 -4.03 -16.50 5.76
N GLN A 317 -4.98 -16.69 4.84
CA GLN A 317 -6.28 -16.01 4.88
C GLN A 317 -7.10 -16.40 6.12
N GLU A 318 -7.09 -17.67 6.50
CA GLU A 318 -7.75 -18.13 7.71
C GLU A 318 -7.06 -17.56 8.97
N ALA A 319 -5.73 -17.59 9.00
CA ALA A 319 -4.95 -16.99 10.07
C ALA A 319 -5.23 -15.49 10.23
N GLU A 320 -5.41 -14.76 9.13
CA GLU A 320 -5.78 -13.35 9.14
C GLU A 320 -7.20 -13.14 9.71
N LYS A 321 -8.19 -13.94 9.29
CA LYS A 321 -9.55 -13.91 9.85
C LYS A 321 -9.54 -14.19 11.35
N ASN A 322 -8.76 -15.18 11.78
CA ASN A 322 -8.59 -15.53 13.18
C ASN A 322 -7.93 -14.39 13.96
N LEU A 323 -6.88 -13.77 13.43
CA LEU A 323 -6.25 -12.60 14.05
C LEU A 323 -7.25 -11.45 14.23
N ARG A 324 -8.08 -11.15 13.21
CA ARG A 324 -9.12 -10.12 13.31
C ARG A 324 -10.15 -10.46 14.38
N ALA A 325 -10.58 -11.73 14.45
CA ALA A 325 -11.52 -12.19 15.45
C ALA A 325 -10.93 -12.11 16.88
N GLU A 326 -9.68 -12.52 17.07
CA GLU A 326 -8.96 -12.41 18.33
C GLU A 326 -8.82 -10.95 18.78
N ARG A 327 -8.40 -10.05 17.88
CA ARG A 327 -8.27 -8.61 18.18
C ARG A 327 -9.62 -8.00 18.54
N ARG A 328 -10.70 -8.37 17.83
CA ARG A 328 -12.06 -7.93 18.15
C ARG A 328 -12.51 -8.41 19.53
N ALA A 329 -12.30 -9.69 19.83
CA ALA A 329 -12.62 -10.25 21.14
C ALA A 329 -11.84 -9.55 22.26
N ARG A 330 -10.57 -9.22 22.00
CA ARG A 330 -9.72 -8.50 22.95
C ARG A 330 -10.20 -7.08 23.21
N LEU A 331 -10.58 -6.33 22.16
CA LEU A 331 -11.17 -4.99 22.31
C LEU A 331 -12.46 -5.02 23.13
N ILE A 332 -13.34 -6.00 22.89
CA ILE A 332 -14.57 -6.18 23.68
C ILE A 332 -14.22 -6.40 25.16
N GLN A 333 -13.28 -7.31 25.45
CA GLN A 333 -12.84 -7.57 26.83
C GLN A 333 -12.26 -6.31 27.50
N MET A 334 -11.47 -5.52 26.78
CA MET A 334 -10.89 -4.28 27.30
C MET A 334 -11.95 -3.22 27.54
N GLY A 335 -12.94 -3.09 26.65
CA GLY A 335 -14.07 -2.19 26.82
C GLY A 335 -14.94 -2.57 28.03
N GLU A 336 -15.18 -3.87 28.24
CA GLU A 336 -15.87 -4.36 29.43
C GLU A 336 -15.07 -4.11 30.72
N ALA A 337 -13.76 -4.40 30.70
CA ALA A 337 -12.87 -4.14 31.84
C ALA A 337 -12.91 -2.65 32.22
N LEU A 338 -12.77 -1.75 31.24
CA LEU A 338 -12.81 -0.31 31.45
C LEU A 338 -14.14 0.17 32.04
N ARG A 339 -15.28 -0.38 31.58
CA ARG A 339 -16.60 -0.07 32.15
C ARG A 339 -16.72 -0.48 33.61
N THR A 340 -16.16 -1.63 33.99
CA THR A 340 -16.24 -2.14 35.37
C THR A 340 -15.32 -1.43 36.36
N LEU A 341 -14.33 -0.65 35.90
CA LEU A 341 -13.39 0.06 36.78
C LEU A 341 -14.09 1.14 37.62
N PRO A 342 -13.82 1.24 38.93
CA PRO A 342 -14.40 2.27 39.82
C PRO A 342 -13.65 3.61 39.70
N LEU A 343 -13.54 4.14 38.48
CA LEU A 343 -12.91 5.43 38.18
C LEU A 343 -13.93 6.38 37.54
N PRO A 344 -13.75 7.71 37.70
CA PRO A 344 -14.60 8.70 37.02
C PRO A 344 -14.43 8.61 35.49
N GLU A 345 -15.51 8.92 34.77
CA GLU A 345 -15.55 8.87 33.28
C GLU A 345 -14.45 9.72 32.63
N GLU A 346 -14.10 10.86 33.22
CA GLU A 346 -13.02 11.74 32.74
C GLU A 346 -11.66 11.04 32.69
N ALA A 347 -11.38 10.15 33.65
CA ALA A 347 -10.13 9.39 33.69
C ALA A 347 -10.12 8.25 32.66
N LYS A 348 -11.29 7.77 32.24
CA LYS A 348 -11.46 6.69 31.26
C LYS A 348 -11.55 7.20 29.81
N ALA A 349 -11.99 8.44 29.61
CA ALA A 349 -12.32 9.02 28.31
C ALA A 349 -11.18 8.91 27.27
N SER A 350 -9.92 9.06 27.69
CA SER A 350 -8.74 8.90 26.83
C SER A 350 -8.68 7.48 26.24
N LEU A 351 -8.72 6.47 27.11
CA LEU A 351 -8.68 5.07 26.70
C LEU A 351 -9.93 4.66 25.94
N GLU A 352 -11.12 5.17 26.30
CA GLU A 352 -12.35 4.92 25.53
C GLU A 352 -12.27 5.44 24.10
N SER A 353 -11.74 6.65 23.90
CA SER A 353 -11.51 7.23 22.57
C SER A 353 -10.53 6.38 21.76
N ALA A 354 -9.45 5.91 22.39
CA ALA A 354 -8.44 5.09 21.76
C ALA A 354 -8.95 3.68 21.41
N LEU A 355 -9.79 3.08 22.26
CA LEU A 355 -10.48 1.81 21.99
C LEU A 355 -11.44 1.94 20.80
N ARG A 356 -12.23 3.02 20.73
CA ARG A 356 -13.12 3.29 19.58
C ARG A 356 -12.33 3.43 18.28
N LEU A 357 -11.21 4.15 18.29
CA LEU A 357 -10.36 4.27 17.11
C LEU A 357 -9.80 2.90 16.67
N ALA A 358 -9.45 2.03 17.62
CA ALA A 358 -9.01 0.67 17.32
C ALA A 358 -10.14 -0.20 16.75
N GLU A 359 -11.37 -0.05 17.25
CA GLU A 359 -12.57 -0.70 16.68
C GLU A 359 -12.82 -0.22 15.24
N GLU A 360 -12.84 1.09 15.00
CA GLU A 360 -12.98 1.68 13.65
C GLU A 360 -11.88 1.18 12.70
N THR A 361 -10.65 1.03 13.20
CA THR A 361 -9.53 0.48 12.41
C THR A 361 -9.79 -0.96 11.99
N LEU A 362 -10.33 -1.81 12.87
CA LEU A 362 -10.69 -3.19 12.52
C LEU A 362 -11.85 -3.26 11.53
N GLU A 363 -12.86 -2.40 11.69
CA GLU A 363 -14.02 -2.34 10.79
C GLU A 363 -13.62 -1.95 9.37
N GLU A 364 -12.66 -1.03 9.24
CA GLU A 364 -12.08 -0.63 7.94
C GLU A 364 -11.15 -1.70 7.33
N GLY A 365 -10.83 -2.77 8.06
CA GLY A 365 -9.98 -3.88 7.60
C GLY A 365 -8.51 -3.78 8.02
N GLY A 366 -8.16 -2.84 8.88
CA GLY A 366 -6.81 -2.66 9.42
C GLY A 366 -6.50 -3.54 10.63
N HIS A 367 -5.28 -3.41 11.14
CA HIS A 367 -4.76 -4.19 12.26
C HIS A 367 -4.27 -3.26 13.39
N PRO A 368 -5.14 -2.83 14.33
CA PRO A 368 -4.73 -1.89 15.39
C PRO A 368 -3.76 -2.55 16.37
N ASP A 369 -2.71 -1.82 16.77
CA ASP A 369 -1.84 -2.26 17.86
C ASP A 369 -2.58 -2.16 19.21
N LEU A 370 -2.65 -3.27 19.93
CA LEU A 370 -3.37 -3.38 21.19
C LEU A 370 -2.45 -3.19 22.40
N LEU A 371 -1.12 -3.31 22.24
CA LEU A 371 -0.19 -3.24 23.37
C LEU A 371 -0.28 -1.91 24.13
N PRO A 372 -0.31 -0.74 23.48
CA PRO A 372 -0.42 0.53 24.20
C PRO A 372 -1.73 0.66 24.99
N LEU A 373 -2.81 0.14 24.43
CA LEU A 373 -4.14 0.14 25.04
C LEU A 373 -4.18 -0.76 26.28
N GLU A 374 -3.52 -1.91 26.23
CA GLU A 374 -3.43 -2.83 27.37
C GLU A 374 -2.60 -2.24 28.51
N GLU A 375 -1.51 -1.56 28.19
CA GLU A 375 -0.68 -0.88 29.18
C GLU A 375 -1.44 0.27 29.87
N GLU A 376 -2.18 1.06 29.10
CA GLU A 376 -3.01 2.14 29.66
C GLU A 376 -4.15 1.59 30.53
N LEU A 377 -4.80 0.49 30.11
CA LEU A 377 -5.79 -0.19 30.94
C LEU A 377 -5.19 -0.70 32.26
N ARG A 378 -4.01 -1.32 32.22
CA ARG A 378 -3.31 -1.78 33.44
C ARG A 378 -2.96 -0.62 34.38
N ARG A 379 -2.54 0.53 33.83
CA ARG A 379 -2.29 1.74 34.64
C ARG A 379 -3.56 2.21 35.34
N LEU A 380 -4.69 2.26 34.63
CA LEU A 380 -5.99 2.62 35.23
C LEU A 380 -6.45 1.59 36.27
N GLU A 381 -6.24 0.30 36.04
CA GLU A 381 -6.49 -0.75 37.04
C GLU A 381 -5.66 -0.55 38.33
N GLU A 382 -4.38 -0.21 38.20
CA GLU A 382 -3.52 0.10 39.34
C GLU A 382 -3.95 1.36 40.08
N GLU A 383 -4.35 2.40 39.36
CA GLU A 383 -4.88 3.63 39.97
C GLU A 383 -6.20 3.39 40.71
N ALA A 384 -7.09 2.59 40.14
CA ALA A 384 -8.33 2.17 40.80
C ALA A 384 -8.03 1.39 42.09
N ARG A 385 -7.05 0.47 42.06
CA ARG A 385 -6.61 -0.28 43.25
C ARG A 385 -5.94 0.59 44.32
N ARG A 386 -5.27 1.67 43.95
CA ARG A 386 -4.66 2.61 44.91
C ARG A 386 -5.68 3.55 45.55
N ARG A 387 -6.82 3.78 44.90
CA ARG A 387 -7.91 4.66 45.37
C ARG A 387 -9.00 3.91 46.13
N ALA A 388 -9.12 2.60 45.94
CA ALA A 388 -9.92 1.69 46.77
C ALA A 388 -9.19 1.38 48.08
#